data_AF-A0A2E8VQR1-F1
#
_entry.id   AF-A0A2E8VQR1-F1
#
_cell.length_a   1.000
_cell.length_b   1.000
_cell.length_c   1.000
_cell.angle_alpha   90.00
_cell.angle_beta   90.00
_cell.angle_gamma   90.00
#
_symmetry.space_group_name_H-M   'P 1'
#
loop_
_entity.id
_entity.type
_entity.pdbx_description
1 polymer ?
#
loop_
_entity_poly.entity_id
_entity_poly.type
_entity_poly.pdbx_seq_one_letter_code
_entity_poly.pdbx_strand_id
1 'polypeptide(L)'
;MFEDDVAVGLRLTPNDVMESTLLLVYVGDVETDEGSLLLEGATRMGEHWRVVLEGAAFGGAQAPRSASVADLLAAMRDSSHKTGILQDEDFLRIEVTRYF
;
A
#
# COMPACT_ATOMS: atom_id res chain seq x y z
N MET A 1 -14.17 -3.99 -9.77
CA MET A 1 -12.98 -3.24 -9.34
C MET A 1 -11.70 -4.04 -9.56
N PHE A 2 -11.76 -5.38 -9.64
CA PHE A 2 -10.62 -6.21 -10.05
C PHE A 2 -11.00 -7.14 -11.20
N GLU A 3 -11.14 -6.62 -12.42
CA GLU A 3 -11.57 -7.45 -13.56
C GLU A 3 -10.39 -8.20 -14.18
N ASP A 4 -9.16 -7.66 -14.10
CA ASP A 4 -7.93 -8.24 -14.67
C ASP A 4 -6.67 -7.97 -13.82
N ASP A 5 -6.84 -7.92 -12.50
CA ASP A 5 -5.76 -7.55 -11.58
C ASP A 5 -5.02 -8.78 -11.01
N VAL A 6 -3.68 -8.71 -10.98
CA VAL A 6 -2.81 -9.74 -10.40
C VAL A 6 -2.13 -9.19 -9.15
N ALA A 7 -2.18 -9.99 -8.08
CA ALA A 7 -1.49 -9.71 -6.84
C ALA A 7 -0.29 -10.67 -6.66
N VAL A 8 0.89 -10.11 -6.39
CA VAL A 8 2.11 -10.86 -6.05
C VAL A 8 2.62 -10.35 -4.71
N GLY A 9 2.87 -11.29 -3.78
CA GLY A 9 3.33 -10.96 -2.43
C GLY A 9 4.56 -11.75 -2.01
N LEU A 10 5.46 -11.09 -1.28
CA LEU A 10 6.58 -11.68 -0.57
C LEU A 10 6.39 -11.50 0.92
N ARG A 11 6.38 -12.61 1.67
CA ARG A 11 6.43 -12.60 3.14
C ARG A 11 7.74 -13.17 3.64
N LEU A 12 8.44 -12.39 4.47
CA LEU A 12 9.65 -12.81 5.18
C LEU A 12 9.33 -12.94 6.67
N THR A 13 9.67 -14.10 7.22
CA THR A 13 9.48 -14.42 8.64
C THR A 13 10.71 -15.18 9.13
N PRO A 14 11.85 -14.49 9.30
CA PRO A 14 13.06 -15.11 9.81
C PRO A 14 12.79 -15.77 11.17
N ASN A 15 13.49 -16.88 11.43
CA ASN A 15 13.52 -17.49 12.74
C ASN A 15 14.50 -16.73 13.64
N ASP A 16 14.12 -15.53 14.06
CA ASP A 16 14.90 -14.68 14.95
C ASP A 16 14.22 -14.48 16.31
N VAL A 17 14.99 -14.01 17.30
CA VAL A 17 14.49 -13.71 18.65
C VAL A 17 13.71 -12.39 18.72
N MET A 18 13.69 -11.62 17.62
CA MET A 18 13.06 -10.32 17.52
C MET A 18 11.62 -10.42 16.94
N GLU A 19 11.16 -11.63 16.62
CA GLU A 19 9.87 -11.90 16.00
C GLU A 19 9.64 -11.04 14.75
N SER A 20 10.69 -10.84 13.95
CA SER A 20 10.62 -9.94 12.80
C SER A 20 9.73 -10.50 11.70
N THR A 21 8.88 -9.64 11.14
CA THR A 21 8.04 -9.94 9.98
C THR A 21 8.13 -8.81 8.96
N LEU A 22 8.06 -9.18 7.69
CA LEU A 22 7.91 -8.25 6.58
C LEU A 22 6.97 -8.86 5.54
N LEU A 23 6.06 -8.06 5.02
CA LEU A 23 5.18 -8.37 3.92
C LEU A 23 5.28 -7.22 2.92
N LEU A 24 5.56 -7.58 1.67
CA LEU A 24 5.50 -6.68 0.53
C LEU A 24 4.49 -7.27 -0.47
N VAL A 25 3.51 -6.50 -0.90
CA VAL A 25 2.51 -6.92 -1.89
C VAL A 25 2.44 -5.89 -3.00
N TYR A 26 2.50 -6.34 -4.23
CA TYR A 26 2.16 -5.55 -5.40
C TYR A 26 0.85 -6.06 -6.00
N VAL A 27 -0.07 -5.17 -6.29
CA VAL A 27 -1.28 -5.47 -7.06
C VAL A 27 -1.27 -4.57 -8.28
N GLY A 28 -1.38 -5.14 -9.47
CA GLY A 28 -1.45 -4.37 -10.71
C GLY A 28 -2.42 -4.97 -11.71
N ASP A 29 -2.98 -4.11 -12.54
CA ASP A 29 -3.79 -4.50 -13.69
C ASP A 29 -2.85 -5.01 -14.79
N VAL A 30 -3.19 -6.10 -15.47
CA VAL A 30 -2.32 -6.68 -16.51
C VAL A 30 -2.46 -5.99 -17.87
N GLU A 31 -3.53 -5.22 -18.06
CA GLU A 31 -3.82 -4.51 -19.30
C GLU A 31 -3.41 -3.03 -19.25
N THR A 32 -3.28 -2.47 -18.05
CA THR A 32 -2.89 -1.07 -17.83
C THR A 32 -1.62 -0.95 -16.99
N ASP A 33 -1.00 0.23 -16.94
CA ASP A 33 0.16 0.48 -16.06
C ASP A 33 -0.25 0.74 -14.60
N GLU A 34 -1.52 0.49 -14.25
CA GLU A 34 -2.09 0.74 -12.93
C GLU A 34 -1.62 -0.26 -11.88
N GLY A 35 -1.28 0.24 -10.70
CA GLY A 35 -0.97 -0.63 -9.58
C GLY A 35 -0.89 0.04 -8.23
N SER A 36 -0.70 -0.80 -7.22
CA SER A 36 -0.48 -0.43 -5.83
C SER A 36 0.59 -1.31 -5.20
N LEU A 37 1.36 -0.71 -4.29
CA LEU A 37 2.36 -1.39 -3.49
C LEU A 37 1.98 -1.25 -2.02
N LEU A 38 1.92 -2.36 -1.29
CA LEU A 38 1.70 -2.39 0.15
C LEU A 38 2.93 -2.96 0.85
N LEU A 39 3.29 -2.32 1.96
CA LEU A 39 4.40 -2.71 2.83
C LEU A 39 3.89 -2.81 4.26
N GLU A 40 4.09 -3.96 4.89
CA GLU A 40 3.84 -4.15 6.31
C GLU A 40 5.07 -4.81 6.94
N GLY A 41 5.48 -4.34 8.11
CA GLY A 41 6.58 -4.95 8.83
C GLY A 41 6.44 -4.75 10.33
N ALA A 42 6.96 -5.70 11.09
CA ALA A 42 7.03 -5.57 12.54
C ALA A 42 8.30 -6.23 13.06
N THR A 43 8.87 -5.67 14.12
CA THR A 43 9.98 -6.30 14.85
C THR A 43 9.98 -5.85 16.30
N ARG A 44 10.52 -6.68 17.18
CA ARG A 44 10.76 -6.37 18.59
C ARG A 44 12.23 -6.04 18.79
N MET A 45 12.51 -4.97 19.51
CA MET A 45 13.87 -4.61 19.93
C MET A 45 14.02 -4.89 21.42
N GLY A 46 14.47 -6.10 21.73
CA GLY A 46 14.53 -6.62 23.10
C GLY A 46 13.12 -6.80 23.70
N GLU A 47 13.04 -6.70 25.02
CA GLU A 47 11.78 -6.97 25.73
C GLU A 47 10.82 -5.77 25.72
N HIS A 48 11.36 -4.56 25.58
CA HIS A 48 10.64 -3.33 25.89
C HIS A 48 10.16 -2.55 24.67
N TRP A 49 10.59 -2.88 23.46
CA TRP A 49 10.28 -2.07 22.28
C TRP A 49 9.70 -2.91 21.15
N ARG A 50 8.68 -2.36 20.50
CA ARG A 50 8.14 -2.87 19.24
C ARG A 50 8.15 -1.76 18.21
N VAL A 51 8.58 -2.07 17.01
CA VAL A 51 8.52 -1.20 15.84
C VAL A 51 7.56 -1.83 14.83
N VAL A 52 6.64 -1.03 14.31
CA VAL A 52 5.73 -1.41 13.23
C VAL A 52 5.92 -0.43 12.07
N LEU A 53 6.03 -0.97 10.87
CA LEU A 53 6.13 -0.25 9.61
C LEU A 53 4.90 -0.59 8.78
N GLU A 54 4.22 0.42 8.27
CA GLU A 54 3.12 0.25 7.31
C GLU A 54 3.27 1.29 6.22
N GLY A 55 2.94 0.94 4.99
CA GLY A 55 2.94 1.89 3.88
C GLY A 55 2.13 1.39 2.72
N ALA A 56 1.62 2.34 1.94
CA ALA A 56 0.96 2.09 0.68
C ALA A 56 1.40 3.15 -0.33
N ALA A 57 1.52 2.75 -1.59
CA ALA A 57 1.73 3.66 -2.71
C ALA A 57 0.83 3.24 -3.88
N PHE A 58 0.26 4.20 -4.59
CA PHE A 58 -0.67 4.01 -5.71
C PHE A 58 -0.13 4.72 -6.95
N GLY A 59 -0.20 4.07 -8.11
CA GLY A 59 0.41 4.59 -9.33
C GLY A 59 -0.26 4.12 -10.62
N GLY A 60 0.23 4.65 -11.73
CA GLY A 60 -0.16 4.23 -13.08
C GLY A 60 -1.44 4.86 -13.65
N ALA A 61 -2.29 5.43 -12.79
CA ALA A 61 -3.46 6.19 -13.20
C ALA A 61 -3.17 7.70 -13.36
N GLN A 62 -4.02 8.42 -14.10
CA GLN A 62 -4.01 9.88 -14.10
C GLN A 62 -4.81 10.39 -12.89
N ALA A 63 -4.15 11.16 -12.02
CA ALA A 63 -4.83 11.85 -10.94
C ALA A 63 -5.92 12.81 -11.51
N PRO A 64 -7.04 13.02 -10.78
CA PRO A 64 -8.06 14.00 -11.16
C PRO A 64 -7.42 15.36 -11.44
N ARG A 65 -7.81 15.99 -12.56
CA ARG A 65 -7.25 17.30 -12.98
C ARG A 65 -7.53 18.42 -11.96
N SER A 66 -8.58 18.27 -11.15
CA SER A 66 -8.88 19.15 -10.03
C SER A 66 -9.70 18.41 -8.97
N ALA A 67 -9.80 18.98 -7.76
CA ALA A 67 -10.67 18.47 -6.69
C ALA A 67 -12.16 18.83 -6.88
N SER A 68 -12.57 19.22 -8.10
CA SER A 68 -13.98 19.47 -8.37
C SER A 68 -14.78 18.17 -8.30
N VAL A 69 -16.02 18.24 -7.82
CA VAL A 69 -16.91 17.08 -7.73
C VAL A 69 -17.11 16.43 -9.11
N ALA A 70 -17.14 17.22 -10.19
CA ALA A 70 -17.30 16.72 -11.54
C ALA A 70 -16.07 15.90 -11.99
N ASP A 71 -14.86 16.37 -11.68
CA ASP A 71 -13.62 15.66 -12.03
C ASP A 71 -13.43 14.39 -11.19
N LEU A 72 -13.78 14.43 -9.90
CA LEU A 72 -13.79 13.25 -9.03
C LEU A 72 -14.79 12.19 -9.54
N LEU A 73 -16.02 12.60 -9.88
CA LEU A 73 -17.02 11.69 -10.43
C LEU A 73 -16.61 11.13 -11.79
N ALA A 74 -15.89 11.91 -12.61
CA ALA A 74 -15.34 11.44 -13.88
C ALA A 74 -14.25 10.38 -13.64
N ALA A 75 -13.32 10.62 -12.71
CA ALA A 75 -12.29 9.66 -12.32
C ALA A 75 -12.88 8.37 -11.73
N MET A 76 -13.92 8.45 -10.89
CA MET A 76 -14.60 7.27 -10.34
C MET A 76 -15.35 6.43 -11.38
N ARG A 77 -15.71 7.02 -12.52
CA ARG A 77 -16.38 6.34 -13.64
C ARG A 77 -15.40 5.80 -14.66
N ASP A 78 -14.13 6.20 -14.60
CA ASP A 78 -13.09 5.65 -15.44
C ASP A 78 -12.70 4.26 -14.90
N SER A 79 -13.33 3.23 -15.45
CA SER A 79 -13.04 1.85 -15.11
C SER A 79 -11.65 1.40 -15.55
N SER A 80 -10.96 2.17 -16.39
CA SER A 80 -9.60 1.87 -16.87
C SER A 80 -8.48 2.51 -16.05
N HIS A 81 -8.79 3.44 -15.13
CA HIS A 81 -7.81 4.10 -14.26
C HIS A 81 -8.35 4.28 -12.84
N LYS A 82 -8.46 3.18 -12.08
CA LYS A 82 -9.18 3.07 -10.81
C LYS A 82 -8.38 3.62 -9.61
N THR A 83 -7.05 3.57 -9.64
CA THR A 83 -6.15 4.15 -8.61
C THR A 83 -6.01 5.66 -8.73
N GLY A 84 -6.57 6.29 -9.77
CA GLY A 84 -6.44 7.74 -10.00
C GLY A 84 -6.90 8.57 -8.81
N ILE A 85 -7.96 8.11 -8.13
CA ILE A 85 -8.51 8.75 -6.92
C ILE A 85 -7.73 8.46 -5.63
N LEU A 86 -6.73 7.58 -5.68
CA LEU A 86 -5.91 7.18 -4.52
C LEU A 86 -4.48 7.73 -4.60
N GLN A 87 -4.15 8.54 -5.61
CA GLN A 87 -2.78 9.03 -5.80
C GLN A 87 -2.31 10.02 -4.74
N ASP A 88 -3.21 10.58 -3.94
CA ASP A 88 -2.92 11.42 -2.79
C ASP A 88 -2.93 10.63 -1.46
N GLU A 89 -3.21 9.33 -1.51
CA GLU A 89 -3.28 8.43 -0.35
C GLU A 89 -1.96 7.66 -0.12
N ASP A 90 -0.88 8.03 -0.82
CA ASP A 90 0.46 7.48 -0.58
C ASP A 90 0.92 7.79 0.85
N PHE A 91 1.31 6.75 1.60
CA PHE A 91 1.76 6.92 2.98
C PHE A 91 2.86 5.96 3.41
N LEU A 92 3.61 6.40 4.42
CA LEU A 92 4.53 5.58 5.20
C LEU A 92 4.35 5.92 6.68
N ARG A 93 4.05 4.92 7.50
CA ARG A 93 3.87 5.01 8.94
C ARG A 93 4.89 4.15 9.66
N ILE A 94 5.56 4.76 10.64
CA ILE A 94 6.42 4.06 11.58
C ILE A 94 5.87 4.29 12.97
N GLU A 95 5.48 3.21 13.65
CA GLU A 95 5.06 3.23 15.04
C GLU A 95 6.12 2.60 15.92
N VAL A 96 6.45 3.26 17.03
CA VAL A 96 7.39 2.76 18.03
C VAL A 96 6.67 2.72 19.38
N THR A 97 6.50 1.52 19.91
CA THR A 97 5.80 1.28 21.18
C THR A 97 6.79 0.79 22.24
N ARG A 98 6.77 1.43 23.42
CA ARG A 98 7.54 1.00 24.60
C ARG A 98 6.64 0.31 25.62
N TYR A 99 7.07 -0.85 26.11
CA TYR A 99 6.44 -1.60 27.20
C TYR A 99 7.18 -1.35 28.53
N PHE A 100 6.44 -1.39 29.65
CA PHE A 100 6.92 -1.18 31.02
C PHE A 100 6.54 -2.37 31.91
#